data_AF-A0A926B756-F1
#
_entry.id   AF-A0A926B756-F1
#
_cell.length_a   1.000
_cell.length_b   1.000
_cell.length_c   1.000
_cell.angle_alpha   90.00
_cell.angle_beta   90.00
_cell.angle_gamma   90.00
#
_symmetry.space_group_name_H-M   'P 1'
#
loop_
_entity.id
_entity.type
_entity.pdbx_description
1 polymer ?
#
loop_
_entity_poly.entity_id
_entity_poly.type
_entity_poly.pdbx_seq_one_letter_code
_entity_poly.pdbx_strand_id
1 'polypeptide(L)'
;GTDSTETLSQIGGAARAELVWGPAELGLDIVVSRDRKPRYGADLSFGIGDFDLYVDAGFQYGSEIPRVGSDLVVSYSPGIKPQVAGGGTYAFKYNDNDVFTLVGEYFYNARGYSDPRVYPTLFGTGMFEFFYTGRHYAALSALMVAPWSWNYTNFTFTTIGNLSDQSFISRFDYAHTLLTHLSFEAFAAVNYGRREGEFRLGVNDLMLGGRTYSLQPQSFSLGLGLRIKI
;
A
#
# COMPACT_ATOMS: atom_id res chain seq x y z
N GLY A 1 17.81 17.10 -27.66
CA GLY A 1 17.41 17.97 -26.54
C GLY A 1 16.18 18.72 -26.97
N THR A 2 15.05 18.41 -26.36
CA THR A 2 13.81 19.17 -26.47
C THR A 2 13.26 19.26 -25.06
N ASP A 3 13.77 20.25 -24.32
CA ASP A 3 13.18 20.67 -23.06
C ASP A 3 11.73 21.07 -23.33
N SER A 4 10.82 20.28 -22.78
CA SER A 4 9.39 20.58 -22.82
C SER A 4 9.15 21.64 -21.76
N THR A 5 9.13 22.92 -22.16
CA THR A 5 8.70 24.00 -21.27
C THR A 5 7.27 23.72 -20.84
N GLU A 6 7.03 23.50 -19.55
CA GLU A 6 5.68 23.36 -19.00
C GLU A 6 4.89 24.63 -19.34
N THR A 7 3.89 24.50 -20.20
CA THR A 7 3.02 25.62 -20.54
C THR A 7 2.02 25.82 -19.40
N LEU A 8 1.71 27.10 -19.11
CA LEU A 8 0.69 27.59 -18.17
C LEU A 8 -0.73 26.98 -18.35
N SER A 9 -0.91 26.08 -19.31
CA SER A 9 -2.15 25.50 -19.82
C SER A 9 -2.59 24.23 -19.08
N GLN A 10 -1.78 23.68 -18.18
CA GLN A 10 -2.12 22.51 -17.35
C GLN A 10 -2.69 22.94 -15.98
N ILE A 11 -3.70 23.81 -15.99
CA ILE A 11 -4.35 24.24 -14.75
C ILE A 11 -5.24 23.10 -14.23
N GLY A 12 -4.89 22.59 -13.07
CA GLY A 12 -5.73 21.74 -12.24
C GLY A 12 -6.18 22.50 -11.00
N GLY A 13 -7.34 22.12 -10.46
CA GLY A 13 -7.87 22.65 -9.21
C GLY A 13 -8.28 21.51 -8.29
N ALA A 14 -8.09 21.71 -6.99
CA ALA A 14 -8.58 20.81 -5.96
C ALA A 14 -9.37 21.63 -4.92
N ALA A 15 -10.43 21.04 -4.37
CA ALA A 15 -11.18 21.61 -3.26
C ALA A 15 -11.53 20.51 -2.27
N ARG A 16 -11.49 20.85 -0.98
CA ARG A 16 -11.84 19.99 0.14
C ARG A 16 -12.78 20.73 1.09
N ALA A 17 -13.77 20.03 1.63
CA ALA A 17 -14.64 20.51 2.70
C ALA A 17 -14.61 19.50 3.85
N GLU A 18 -14.49 20.00 5.09
CA GLU A 18 -14.38 19.19 6.29
C GLU A 18 -15.48 19.57 7.29
N LEU A 19 -16.08 18.57 7.93
CA LEU A 19 -17.06 18.73 9.00
C LEU A 19 -16.65 17.87 10.18
N VAL A 20 -16.43 18.51 11.33
CA VAL A 20 -16.16 17.84 12.60
C VAL A 20 -17.43 17.83 13.45
N TRP A 21 -17.85 16.66 13.90
CA TRP A 21 -19.00 16.48 14.78
C TRP A 21 -18.70 15.50 15.92
N GLY A 22 -18.40 16.06 17.10
CA GLY A 22 -18.03 15.27 18.27
C GLY A 22 -16.69 14.55 18.03
N PRO A 23 -16.62 13.21 18.19
CA PRO A 23 -15.42 12.44 17.90
C PRO A 23 -15.26 12.09 16.41
N ALA A 24 -16.19 12.49 15.54
CA ALA A 24 -16.18 12.14 14.13
C ALA A 24 -15.79 13.31 13.23
N GLU A 25 -15.11 13.02 12.13
CA GLU A 25 -14.71 13.96 11.09
C GLU A 25 -15.07 13.40 9.71
N LEU A 26 -15.72 14.21 8.88
CA LEU A 26 -16.09 13.90 7.50
C LEU A 26 -15.41 14.88 6.55
N GLY A 27 -14.61 14.36 5.62
CA GLY A 27 -14.00 15.10 4.51
C GLY A 27 -14.68 14.78 3.18
N LEU A 28 -14.76 15.77 2.29
CA LEU A 28 -15.19 15.62 0.90
C LEU A 28 -14.21 16.33 -0.03
N ASP A 29 -13.71 15.63 -1.04
CA ASP A 29 -12.70 16.12 -1.97
C ASP A 29 -13.17 16.10 -3.42
N ILE A 30 -12.68 17.06 -4.20
CA ILE A 30 -12.76 17.05 -5.65
C ILE A 30 -11.44 17.52 -6.25
N VAL A 31 -10.97 16.79 -7.25
CA VAL A 31 -9.82 17.18 -8.09
C VAL A 31 -10.26 17.22 -9.54
N VAL A 32 -10.00 18.35 -10.20
CA VAL A 32 -10.29 18.59 -11.61
C VAL A 32 -9.00 19.00 -12.30
N SER A 33 -8.74 18.47 -13.49
CA SER A 33 -7.59 18.87 -14.30
C SER A 33 -7.96 18.83 -15.77
N ARG A 34 -7.32 19.68 -16.58
CA ARG A 34 -7.49 19.67 -18.03
C ARG A 34 -7.11 18.29 -18.58
N ASP A 35 -7.92 17.77 -19.51
CA ASP A 35 -7.74 16.47 -20.18
C ASP A 35 -7.74 15.24 -19.24
N ARG A 36 -8.25 15.39 -18.01
CA ARG A 36 -8.48 14.26 -17.09
C ARG A 36 -9.91 14.30 -16.56
N LYS A 37 -10.49 13.12 -16.36
CA LYS A 37 -11.79 13.01 -15.70
C LYS A 37 -11.67 13.44 -14.23
N PRO A 38 -12.65 14.16 -13.68
CA PRO A 38 -12.63 14.58 -12.29
C PRO A 38 -12.57 13.35 -11.37
N ARG A 39 -11.92 13.54 -10.23
CA ARG A 39 -11.86 12.55 -9.15
C ARG A 39 -12.56 13.14 -7.94
N TYR A 40 -13.31 12.30 -7.26
CA TYR A 40 -14.07 12.66 -6.06
C TYR A 40 -13.59 11.78 -4.92
N GLY A 41 -13.47 12.35 -3.73
CA GLY A 41 -13.08 11.67 -2.50
C GLY A 41 -14.10 11.94 -1.40
N ALA A 42 -14.21 11.01 -0.48
CA ALA A 42 -14.90 11.19 0.78
C ALA A 42 -14.21 10.36 1.84
N ASP A 43 -13.90 10.97 2.97
CA ASP A 43 -13.30 10.30 4.12
C ASP A 43 -14.12 10.52 5.38
N LEU A 44 -14.17 9.50 6.23
CA LEU A 44 -14.81 9.55 7.53
C LEU A 44 -13.87 8.92 8.54
N SER A 45 -13.62 9.60 9.65
CA SER A 45 -12.91 9.05 10.79
C SER A 45 -13.67 9.29 12.08
N PHE A 46 -13.51 8.40 13.06
CA PHE A 46 -14.03 8.61 14.41
C PHE A 46 -13.31 7.76 15.45
N GLY A 47 -13.18 8.32 16.66
CA GLY A 47 -12.65 7.62 17.84
C GLY A 47 -13.75 7.07 18.74
N ILE A 48 -13.56 5.85 19.26
CA ILE A 48 -14.38 5.23 20.30
C ILE A 48 -13.52 4.45 21.31
N GLY A 49 -13.39 4.99 22.51
CA GLY A 49 -12.54 4.39 23.55
C GLY A 49 -11.08 4.33 23.07
N ASP A 50 -10.51 3.13 23.09
CA ASP A 50 -9.14 2.86 22.65
C ASP A 50 -9.02 2.57 21.14
N PHE A 51 -10.11 2.75 20.39
CA PHE A 51 -10.17 2.53 18.95
C PHE A 51 -10.29 3.84 18.19
N ASP A 52 -9.51 3.98 17.12
CA ASP A 52 -9.69 5.01 16.10
C ASP A 52 -10.01 4.31 14.78
N LEU A 53 -11.12 4.66 14.14
CA LEU A 53 -11.59 4.03 12.90
C LEU A 53 -11.62 5.06 11.77
N TYR A 54 -11.35 4.62 10.56
CA TYR A 54 -11.44 5.46 9.36
C TYR A 54 -11.81 4.69 8.11
N VAL A 55 -12.35 5.42 7.15
CA VAL A 55 -12.59 4.98 5.78
C VAL A 55 -12.39 6.16 4.83
N ASP A 56 -11.74 5.93 3.71
CA ASP A 56 -11.54 6.86 2.61
C ASP A 56 -12.00 6.16 1.32
N ALA A 57 -12.86 6.84 0.55
CA ALA A 57 -13.38 6.36 -0.71
C ALA A 57 -13.16 7.38 -1.84
N GLY A 58 -12.38 7.00 -2.84
CA GLY A 58 -12.16 7.74 -4.07
C GLY A 58 -12.90 7.13 -5.26
N PHE A 59 -13.46 7.96 -6.14
CA PHE A 59 -14.15 7.53 -7.35
C PHE A 59 -13.68 8.31 -8.57
N GLN A 60 -13.44 7.58 -9.67
CA GLN A 60 -13.23 8.17 -11.00
C GLN A 60 -14.20 7.51 -11.98
N TYR A 61 -14.90 8.32 -12.77
CA TYR A 61 -15.68 7.84 -13.91
C TYR A 61 -14.88 7.99 -15.20
N GLY A 62 -14.82 6.95 -16.02
CA GLY A 62 -14.16 7.07 -17.33
C GLY A 62 -14.20 5.80 -18.17
N SER A 63 -13.98 5.99 -19.46
CA SER A 63 -13.82 4.94 -20.48
C SER A 63 -12.37 4.76 -20.93
N GLU A 64 -11.43 5.47 -20.31
CA GLU A 64 -10.03 5.57 -20.76
C GLU A 64 -9.04 4.88 -19.81
N ILE A 65 -9.51 4.06 -18.86
CA ILE A 65 -8.62 3.37 -17.93
C ILE A 65 -8.13 2.09 -18.61
N PRO A 66 -6.85 2.02 -19.03
CA PRO A 66 -6.32 0.87 -19.74
C PRO A 66 -6.19 -0.32 -18.79
N ARG A 67 -6.47 -1.50 -19.31
CA ARG A 67 -6.20 -2.79 -18.69
C ARG A 67 -5.45 -3.67 -19.66
N VAL A 68 -4.31 -4.17 -19.21
CA VAL A 68 -3.49 -5.09 -20.00
C VAL A 68 -3.95 -6.51 -19.66
N GLY A 69 -4.33 -7.29 -20.67
CA GLY A 69 -4.59 -8.72 -20.55
C GLY A 69 -3.28 -9.53 -20.49
N SER A 70 -3.37 -10.80 -20.10
CA SER A 70 -2.22 -11.72 -20.13
C SER A 70 -1.69 -11.94 -21.57
N ASP A 71 -2.52 -11.68 -22.57
CA ASP A 71 -2.25 -11.73 -24.01
C ASP A 71 -1.69 -10.42 -24.59
N LEU A 72 -1.28 -9.47 -23.74
CA LEU A 72 -0.83 -8.11 -24.11
C LEU A 72 -1.93 -7.24 -24.75
N VAL A 73 -3.18 -7.69 -24.79
CA VAL A 73 -4.27 -6.88 -25.34
C VAL A 73 -4.66 -5.81 -24.33
N VAL A 74 -4.61 -4.55 -24.75
CA VAL A 74 -5.10 -3.43 -23.95
C VAL A 74 -6.60 -3.30 -24.18
N SER A 75 -7.36 -3.44 -23.10
CA SER A 75 -8.79 -3.21 -23.05
C SER A 75 -9.12 -1.98 -22.22
N TYR A 76 -10.26 -1.36 -22.50
CA TYR A 76 -10.75 -0.22 -21.76
C TYR A 76 -12.05 -0.59 -21.06
N SER A 77 -12.10 -0.38 -19.74
CA SER A 77 -13.28 -0.71 -18.95
C SER A 77 -14.08 0.55 -18.61
N PRO A 78 -15.24 0.79 -19.25
CA PRO A 78 -16.08 1.93 -18.92
C PRO A 78 -16.66 1.83 -17.50
N GLY A 79 -17.12 2.96 -16.98
CA GLY A 79 -17.87 3.06 -15.72
C GLY A 79 -17.09 3.67 -14.56
N ILE A 80 -17.64 3.53 -13.36
CA ILE A 80 -17.06 4.04 -12.12
C ILE A 80 -15.97 3.08 -11.64
N LYS A 81 -14.79 3.60 -11.30
CA LYS A 81 -13.71 2.85 -10.65
C LYS A 81 -13.52 3.36 -9.21
N PRO A 82 -14.22 2.75 -8.25
CA PRO A 82 -14.01 3.05 -6.84
C PRO A 82 -12.65 2.54 -6.34
N GLN A 83 -12.07 3.29 -5.42
CA GLN A 83 -10.95 2.90 -4.59
C GLN A 83 -11.34 3.20 -3.15
N VAL A 84 -11.25 2.23 -2.26
CA VAL A 84 -11.71 2.38 -0.88
C VAL A 84 -10.63 1.84 0.05
N ALA A 85 -10.10 2.66 0.92
CA ALA A 85 -9.26 2.26 2.03
C ALA A 85 -10.07 2.38 3.32
N GLY A 86 -9.95 1.44 4.23
CA GLY A 86 -10.61 1.53 5.53
C GLY A 86 -9.86 0.72 6.55
N GLY A 87 -9.82 1.21 7.78
CA GLY A 87 -9.00 0.62 8.80
C GLY A 87 -9.32 1.14 10.18
N GLY A 88 -8.48 0.72 11.11
CA GLY A 88 -8.56 1.17 12.47
C GLY A 88 -7.30 0.89 13.25
N THR A 89 -7.13 1.68 14.30
CA THR A 89 -6.07 1.55 15.28
C THR A 89 -6.71 1.14 16.61
N TYR A 90 -6.06 0.23 17.33
CA TYR A 90 -6.37 -0.10 18.71
C TYR A 90 -5.13 0.12 19.57
N ALA A 91 -5.21 0.98 20.57
CA ALA A 91 -4.10 1.33 21.46
C ALA A 91 -4.36 0.82 22.88
N PHE A 92 -3.70 -0.27 23.26
CA PHE A 92 -3.83 -0.86 24.58
C PHE A 92 -2.67 -0.47 25.49
N LYS A 93 -2.98 0.28 26.55
CA LYS A 93 -2.03 0.56 27.63
C LYS A 93 -1.91 -0.66 28.55
N TYR A 94 -0.76 -1.34 28.51
CA TYR A 94 -0.53 -2.56 29.31
C TYR A 94 0.31 -2.34 30.56
N ASN A 95 0.90 -1.15 30.71
CA ASN A 95 1.67 -0.70 31.87
C ASN A 95 1.60 0.83 31.99
N ASP A 96 2.11 1.42 33.06
CA ASP A 96 2.00 2.86 33.35
C ASP A 96 2.56 3.77 32.22
N ASN A 97 3.56 3.29 31.50
CA ASN A 97 4.24 4.05 30.44
C ASN A 97 4.19 3.38 29.07
N ASP A 98 3.65 2.16 28.98
CA ASP A 98 3.79 1.34 27.78
C ASP A 98 2.45 1.15 27.07
N VAL A 99 2.47 1.36 25.75
CA VAL A 99 1.31 1.17 24.87
C VAL A 99 1.68 0.18 23.77
N PHE A 100 0.78 -0.78 23.57
CA PHE A 100 0.78 -1.67 22.41
C PHE A 100 -0.25 -1.16 21.41
N THR A 101 0.17 -0.96 20.16
CA THR A 101 -0.72 -0.48 19.10
C THR A 101 -0.92 -1.56 18.05
N LEU A 102 -2.17 -1.88 17.75
CA LEU A 102 -2.56 -2.67 16.58
C LEU A 102 -3.16 -1.73 15.53
N VAL A 103 -2.78 -1.92 14.27
CA VAL A 103 -3.36 -1.21 13.13
C VAL A 103 -3.82 -2.26 12.13
N GLY A 104 -5.08 -2.21 11.73
CA GLY A 104 -5.63 -3.06 10.68
C GLY A 104 -6.17 -2.20 9.55
N GLU A 105 -5.84 -2.55 8.32
CA GLU A 105 -6.30 -1.85 7.13
C GLU A 105 -6.76 -2.82 6.05
N TYR A 106 -7.72 -2.38 5.26
CA TYR A 106 -8.17 -3.03 4.05
C TYR A 106 -8.25 -2.01 2.93
N PHE A 107 -7.73 -2.37 1.76
CA PHE A 107 -7.76 -1.53 0.57
C PHE A 107 -8.37 -2.28 -0.60
N TYR A 108 -9.39 -1.68 -1.20
CA TYR A 108 -10.03 -2.12 -2.42
C TYR A 108 -9.68 -1.17 -3.57
N ASN A 109 -9.18 -1.74 -4.67
CA ASN A 109 -8.84 -1.01 -5.89
C ASN A 109 -9.59 -1.60 -7.08
N ALA A 110 -10.69 -0.99 -7.53
CA ALA A 110 -11.46 -1.50 -8.68
C ALA A 110 -10.64 -1.60 -9.98
N ARG A 111 -9.53 -0.86 -10.09
CA ARG A 111 -8.61 -0.93 -11.24
C ARG A 111 -7.70 -2.13 -11.17
N GLY A 112 -7.41 -2.61 -9.98
CA GLY A 112 -6.55 -3.75 -9.72
C GLY A 112 -7.05 -5.06 -10.32
N TYR A 113 -6.09 -5.96 -10.51
CA TYR A 113 -6.26 -7.27 -11.12
C TYR A 113 -6.63 -8.31 -10.06
N SER A 114 -7.51 -9.23 -10.43
CA SER A 114 -7.90 -10.37 -9.60
C SER A 114 -7.23 -11.68 -10.02
N ASP A 115 -6.43 -11.64 -11.09
CA ASP A 115 -5.76 -12.82 -11.66
C ASP A 115 -4.26 -12.55 -11.76
N PRO A 116 -3.41 -13.27 -11.02
CA PRO A 116 -1.96 -13.05 -11.03
C PRO A 116 -1.30 -13.43 -12.35
N ARG A 117 -1.96 -14.18 -13.26
CA ARG A 117 -1.40 -14.55 -14.57
C ARG A 117 -1.03 -13.35 -15.45
N VAL A 118 -1.57 -12.17 -15.14
CA VAL A 118 -1.26 -10.92 -15.85
C VAL A 118 0.05 -10.28 -15.39
N TYR A 119 0.57 -10.63 -14.20
CA TYR A 119 1.70 -9.94 -13.59
C TYR A 119 2.99 -10.00 -14.40
N PRO A 120 3.39 -11.13 -15.03
CA PRO A 120 4.58 -11.13 -15.89
C PRO A 120 4.46 -10.13 -17.04
N THR A 121 3.26 -10.00 -17.61
CA THR A 121 2.97 -9.05 -18.69
C THR A 121 3.04 -7.60 -18.18
N LEU A 122 2.47 -7.30 -17.01
CA LEU A 122 2.57 -5.98 -16.39
C LEU A 122 4.02 -5.63 -16.03
N PHE A 123 4.78 -6.60 -15.52
CA PHE A 123 6.18 -6.40 -15.15
C PHE A 123 7.03 -6.11 -16.38
N GLY A 124 6.84 -6.88 -17.47
CA GLY A 124 7.53 -6.67 -18.74
C GLY A 124 7.16 -5.36 -19.45
N THR A 125 5.97 -4.81 -19.21
CA THR A 125 5.52 -3.53 -19.77
C THR A 125 5.82 -2.33 -18.85
N GLY A 126 6.38 -2.55 -17.67
CA GLY A 126 6.65 -1.50 -16.68
C GLY A 126 5.39 -0.94 -16.00
N MET A 127 4.24 -1.62 -16.12
CA MET A 127 2.96 -1.23 -15.53
C MET A 127 2.65 -1.95 -14.22
N PHE A 128 3.57 -2.80 -13.75
CA PHE A 128 3.44 -3.49 -12.47
C PHE A 128 3.85 -2.57 -11.33
N GLU A 129 2.94 -2.34 -10.39
CA GLU A 129 3.17 -1.51 -9.21
C GLU A 129 2.92 -2.36 -7.95
N PHE A 130 3.98 -2.56 -7.16
CA PHE A 130 3.88 -3.28 -5.90
C PHE A 130 2.94 -2.57 -4.93
N PHE A 131 2.17 -3.35 -4.17
CA PHE A 131 1.14 -2.91 -3.23
C PHE A 131 -0.07 -2.20 -3.87
N TYR A 132 -0.19 -2.21 -5.19
CA TYR A 132 -1.27 -1.51 -5.89
C TYR A 132 -1.88 -2.28 -7.08
N THR A 133 -1.18 -3.28 -7.61
CA THR A 133 -1.59 -4.05 -8.80
C THR A 133 -2.83 -4.92 -8.54
N GLY A 134 -2.95 -5.50 -7.35
CA GLY A 134 -4.08 -6.30 -6.89
C GLY A 134 -5.36 -5.49 -6.65
N ARG A 135 -6.50 -6.18 -6.59
CA ARG A 135 -7.79 -5.56 -6.31
C ARG A 135 -8.10 -5.40 -4.82
N HIS A 136 -7.63 -6.34 -4.01
CA HIS A 136 -7.92 -6.46 -2.60
C HIS A 136 -6.61 -6.60 -1.85
N TYR A 137 -6.37 -5.71 -0.90
CA TYR A 137 -5.27 -5.76 0.03
C TYR A 137 -5.78 -5.70 1.46
N ALA A 138 -5.06 -6.35 2.35
CA ALA A 138 -5.21 -6.14 3.77
C ALA A 138 -3.84 -6.03 4.43
N ALA A 139 -3.75 -5.20 5.44
CA ALA A 139 -2.57 -5.03 6.27
C ALA A 139 -2.94 -5.17 7.75
N LEU A 140 -2.02 -5.74 8.52
CA LEU A 140 -2.06 -5.77 9.97
C LEU A 140 -0.68 -5.41 10.49
N SER A 141 -0.62 -4.43 11.38
CA SER A 141 0.60 -4.01 12.04
C SER A 141 0.44 -4.03 13.55
N ALA A 142 1.53 -4.36 14.24
CA ALA A 142 1.65 -4.34 15.68
C ALA A 142 2.90 -3.55 16.06
N LEU A 143 2.77 -2.58 16.95
CA LEU A 143 3.83 -1.66 17.34
C LEU A 143 4.00 -1.68 18.86
N MET A 144 5.27 -1.75 19.27
CA MET A 144 5.70 -1.59 20.66
C MET A 144 6.81 -0.55 20.67
N VAL A 145 6.52 0.62 21.23
CA VAL A 145 7.48 1.73 21.35
C VAL A 145 8.03 1.71 22.77
N ALA A 146 9.35 1.64 22.91
CA ALA A 146 10.06 1.65 24.18
C ALA A 146 9.48 0.70 25.26
N PRO A 147 9.23 -0.60 24.96
CA PRO A 147 8.45 -1.44 25.86
C PRO A 147 9.23 -1.81 27.14
N TRP A 148 8.52 -1.84 28.27
CA TRP A 148 9.05 -2.24 29.58
C TRP A 148 10.24 -1.37 30.02
N SER A 149 11.42 -1.97 30.17
CA SER A 149 12.67 -1.27 30.53
C SER A 149 13.51 -0.90 29.31
N TRP A 150 13.04 -1.21 28.09
CA TRP A 150 13.79 -1.05 26.86
C TRP A 150 13.52 0.34 26.26
N ASN A 151 13.86 1.38 27.03
CA ASN A 151 13.51 2.78 26.77
C ASN A 151 13.99 3.36 25.43
N TYR A 152 14.87 2.64 24.72
CA TYR A 152 15.47 3.07 23.45
C TYR A 152 15.19 2.10 22.31
N THR A 153 14.33 1.10 22.52
CA THR A 153 14.03 0.05 21.54
C THR A 153 12.59 0.14 21.07
N ASN A 154 12.40 0.01 19.75
CA ASN A 154 11.08 -0.13 19.15
C ASN A 154 11.00 -1.44 18.38
N PHE A 155 9.82 -2.05 18.41
CA PHE A 155 9.48 -3.20 17.59
C PHE A 155 8.28 -2.88 16.72
N THR A 156 8.33 -3.33 15.47
CA THR A 156 7.20 -3.28 14.56
C THR A 156 7.08 -4.62 13.86
N PHE A 157 5.89 -5.19 13.89
CA PHE A 157 5.54 -6.33 13.07
C PHE A 157 4.46 -5.89 12.09
N THR A 158 4.64 -6.19 10.81
CA THR A 158 3.67 -5.84 9.77
C THR A 158 3.47 -7.04 8.85
N THR A 159 2.22 -7.36 8.58
CA THR A 159 1.80 -8.30 7.53
C THR A 159 0.97 -7.55 6.51
N ILE A 160 1.34 -7.64 5.23
CA ILE A 160 0.55 -7.14 4.11
C ILE A 160 0.21 -8.31 3.19
N GLY A 161 -1.03 -8.40 2.77
CA GLY A 161 -1.52 -9.44 1.87
C GLY A 161 -2.23 -8.86 0.66
N ASN A 162 -1.92 -9.37 -0.53
CA ASN A 162 -2.78 -9.21 -1.69
C ASN A 162 -3.77 -10.35 -1.66
N LEU A 163 -4.99 -10.07 -1.20
CA LEU A 163 -6.04 -11.08 -1.05
C LEU A 163 -6.56 -11.58 -2.41
N SER A 164 -6.28 -10.86 -3.49
CA SER A 164 -6.71 -11.22 -4.85
C SER A 164 -5.90 -12.39 -5.40
N ASP A 165 -4.61 -12.45 -5.07
CA ASP A 165 -3.73 -13.55 -5.46
C ASP A 165 -3.31 -14.44 -4.30
N GLN A 166 -3.69 -14.10 -3.06
CA GLN A 166 -3.35 -14.83 -1.83
C GLN A 166 -1.84 -14.92 -1.57
N SER A 167 -1.08 -13.90 -1.95
CA SER A 167 0.31 -13.72 -1.54
C SER A 167 0.42 -12.73 -0.38
N PHE A 168 1.44 -12.92 0.45
CA PHE A 168 1.64 -12.16 1.68
C PHE A 168 3.12 -11.88 1.91
N ILE A 169 3.42 -10.74 2.56
CA ILE A 169 4.70 -10.41 3.14
C ILE A 169 4.51 -10.08 4.62
N SER A 170 5.28 -10.74 5.48
CA SER A 170 5.39 -10.38 6.90
C SER A 170 6.79 -9.89 7.18
N ARG A 171 6.91 -8.79 7.92
CA ARG A 171 8.17 -8.16 8.29
C ARG A 171 8.18 -7.84 9.77
N PHE A 172 9.28 -8.15 10.42
CA PHE A 172 9.61 -7.73 11.77
C PHE A 172 10.77 -6.75 11.71
N ASP A 173 10.59 -5.58 12.31
CA ASP A 173 11.55 -4.50 12.41
C ASP A 173 11.93 -4.28 13.88
N TYR A 174 13.23 -4.09 14.08
CA TYR A 174 13.85 -3.74 15.35
C TYR A 174 14.62 -2.44 15.16
N ALA A 175 14.38 -1.46 16.01
CA ALA A 175 15.15 -0.22 16.04
C ALA A 175 15.64 0.06 17.46
N HIS A 176 16.91 0.42 17.61
CA HIS A 176 17.52 0.76 18.90
C HIS A 176 18.36 2.03 18.81
N THR A 177 18.14 2.97 19.73
CA THR A 177 18.90 4.23 19.77
C THR A 177 20.11 4.12 20.70
N LEU A 178 21.30 4.20 20.10
CA LEU A 178 22.61 4.26 20.71
C LEU A 178 23.05 5.72 20.91
N LEU A 179 23.64 6.02 22.08
CA LEU A 179 24.36 7.27 22.35
C LEU A 179 23.60 8.53 21.90
N THR A 180 22.28 8.56 22.14
CA THR A 180 21.32 9.66 21.82
C THR A 180 21.12 10.04 20.35
N HIS A 181 22.08 9.78 19.45
CA HIS A 181 22.06 10.29 18.06
C HIS A 181 22.22 9.21 16.98
N LEU A 182 22.54 7.96 17.35
CA LEU A 182 22.73 6.86 16.41
C LEU A 182 21.61 5.83 16.57
N SER A 183 20.81 5.58 15.54
CA SER A 183 19.84 4.48 15.52
C SER A 183 20.44 3.28 14.77
N PHE A 184 20.45 2.11 15.41
CA PHE A 184 20.64 0.83 14.76
C PHE A 184 19.27 0.25 14.38
N GLU A 185 19.14 -0.22 13.15
CA GLU A 185 17.91 -0.78 12.62
C GLU A 185 18.19 -2.15 12.00
N ALA A 186 17.33 -3.12 12.26
CA ALA A 186 17.41 -4.46 11.69
C ALA A 186 16.02 -4.94 11.31
N PHE A 187 15.92 -5.73 10.24
CA PHE A 187 14.66 -6.35 9.87
C PHE A 187 14.83 -7.77 9.35
N ALA A 188 13.76 -8.55 9.52
CA ALA A 188 13.57 -9.84 8.87
C ALA A 188 12.19 -9.86 8.19
N ALA A 189 12.13 -10.30 6.94
CA ALA A 189 10.89 -10.39 6.18
C ALA A 189 10.74 -11.76 5.51
N VAL A 190 9.51 -12.27 5.46
CA VAL A 190 9.14 -13.55 4.86
C VAL A 190 8.01 -13.32 3.87
N ASN A 191 8.17 -13.85 2.65
CA ASN A 191 7.10 -13.89 1.65
C ASN A 191 6.47 -15.28 1.60
N TYR A 192 5.14 -15.37 1.70
CA TYR A 192 4.40 -16.62 1.77
C TYR A 192 3.04 -16.53 1.04
N GLY A 193 2.30 -17.63 0.99
CA GLY A 193 1.06 -17.73 0.20
C GLY A 193 1.29 -18.25 -1.22
N ARG A 194 0.43 -17.86 -2.17
CA ARG A 194 0.44 -18.37 -3.55
C ARG A 194 1.74 -18.02 -4.27
N ARG A 195 2.35 -19.02 -4.92
CA ARG A 195 3.48 -18.83 -5.85
C ARG A 195 2.99 -18.05 -7.08
N GLU A 196 3.80 -17.14 -7.61
CA GLU A 196 3.44 -16.26 -8.75
C GLU A 196 2.46 -15.13 -8.38
N GLY A 197 2.07 -15.01 -7.11
CA GLY A 197 1.40 -13.81 -6.60
C GLY A 197 2.38 -12.65 -6.43
N GLU A 198 1.87 -11.46 -6.16
CA GLU A 198 2.65 -10.21 -6.13
C GLU A 198 3.81 -10.27 -5.14
N PHE A 199 3.59 -10.75 -3.92
CA PHE A 199 4.65 -10.86 -2.91
C PHE A 199 5.52 -12.11 -3.07
N ARG A 200 5.12 -13.03 -3.94
CA ARG A 200 5.91 -14.20 -4.33
C ARG A 200 6.09 -14.22 -5.85
N LEU A 201 6.51 -13.07 -6.39
CA LEU A 201 6.66 -12.90 -7.82
C LEU A 201 7.70 -13.89 -8.34
N GLY A 202 7.23 -14.77 -9.21
CA GLY A 202 8.00 -15.85 -9.81
C GLY A 202 7.28 -16.27 -11.09
N VAL A 203 8.02 -16.92 -11.98
CA VAL A 203 7.49 -17.45 -13.23
C VAL A 203 7.99 -18.87 -13.40
N ASN A 204 7.13 -19.76 -13.83
CA ASN A 204 7.52 -21.10 -14.25
C ASN A 204 7.26 -21.25 -15.73
N ASP A 205 8.24 -21.77 -16.43
CA ASP A 205 8.14 -22.16 -17.83
C ASP A 205 7.67 -21.05 -18.79
N LEU A 206 8.05 -19.80 -18.49
CA LEU A 206 7.74 -18.66 -19.34
C LEU A 206 8.51 -18.78 -20.66
N MET A 207 7.77 -18.98 -21.76
CA MET A 207 8.35 -19.05 -23.10
C MET A 207 8.57 -17.65 -23.68
N LEU A 208 9.83 -17.26 -23.86
CA LEU A 208 10.24 -16.00 -24.49
C LEU A 208 11.28 -16.29 -25.57
N GLY A 209 10.98 -15.94 -26.83
CA GLY A 209 11.92 -16.12 -27.94
C GLY A 209 12.36 -17.57 -28.18
N GLY A 210 11.48 -18.55 -27.93
CA GLY A 210 11.80 -19.98 -28.09
C GLY A 210 12.64 -20.58 -26.96
N ARG A 211 12.87 -19.84 -25.86
CA ARG A 211 13.52 -20.33 -24.64
C ARG A 211 12.55 -20.31 -23.47
N THR A 212 12.70 -21.28 -22.58
CA THR A 212 11.89 -21.41 -21.37
C THR A 212 12.65 -20.80 -20.19
N TYR A 213 12.01 -19.88 -19.47
CA TYR A 213 12.57 -19.18 -18.32
C TYR A 213 11.76 -19.51 -17.06
N SER A 214 12.48 -19.76 -15.96
CA SER A 214 11.90 -19.97 -14.64
C SER A 214 12.62 -19.11 -13.61
N LEU A 215 11.85 -18.37 -12.81
CA LEU A 215 12.33 -17.52 -11.73
C LEU A 215 11.68 -17.97 -10.43
N GLN A 216 12.51 -18.37 -9.46
CA GLN A 216 12.02 -18.71 -8.13
C GLN A 216 11.70 -17.43 -7.35
N PRO A 217 10.56 -17.38 -6.64
CA PRO A 217 10.22 -16.22 -5.84
C PRO A 217 11.12 -16.08 -4.61
N GLN A 218 11.47 -14.85 -4.26
CA GLN A 218 12.18 -14.56 -3.02
C GLN A 218 11.28 -14.90 -1.83
N SER A 219 11.76 -15.77 -0.94
CA SER A 219 10.97 -16.23 0.21
C SER A 219 11.37 -15.55 1.53
N PHE A 220 12.58 -14.98 1.60
CA PHE A 220 13.11 -14.39 2.82
C PHE A 220 14.05 -13.21 2.52
N SER A 221 14.09 -12.24 3.43
CA SER A 221 14.95 -11.07 3.37
C SER A 221 15.44 -10.71 4.77
N LEU A 222 16.70 -10.28 4.86
CA LEU A 222 17.27 -9.66 6.06
C LEU A 222 17.88 -8.32 5.68
N GLY A 223 17.89 -7.37 6.61
CA GLY A 223 18.63 -6.13 6.44
C GLY A 223 19.06 -5.53 7.76
N LEU A 224 20.13 -4.74 7.68
CA LEU A 224 20.71 -3.98 8.79
C LEU A 224 20.97 -2.55 8.32
N GLY A 225 20.83 -1.58 9.22
CA GLY A 225 21.01 -0.17 8.94
C GLY A 225 21.53 0.58 10.16
N LEU A 226 22.25 1.67 9.89
CA LEU A 226 22.66 2.67 10.88
C LEU A 226 22.19 4.03 10.38
N ARG A 227 21.49 4.78 11.23
CA ARG A 227 21.02 6.13 10.94
C ARG A 227 21.56 7.09 11.99
N ILE A 228 22.25 8.14 11.55
CA ILE A 228 22.69 9.23 12.42
C ILE A 228 21.66 10.35 12.33
N LYS A 229 21.14 10.80 13.47
CA LYS A 229 20.36 12.02 13.58
C LYS A 229 21.32 13.12 14.05
N ILE A 230 21.59 14.08 13.17
CA ILE A 230 22.38 15.29 13.46
C ILE A 230 21.41 16.39 13.87
#